data_AF-A0A4U6WD11-F1
#
_entry.id   AF-A0A4U6WD11-F1
#
_cell.length_a   1.000
_cell.length_b   1.000
_cell.length_c   1.000
_cell.angle_alpha   90.00
_cell.angle_beta   90.00
_cell.angle_gamma   90.00
#
_symmetry.space_group_name_H-M   'P 1'
#
loop_
_entity.id
_entity.type
_entity.pdbx_description
1 polymer ?
#
loop_
_entity_poly.entity_id
_entity_poly.type
_entity_poly.pdbx_seq_one_letter_code
_entity_poly.pdbx_strand_id
1 'polypeptide(L)'
;MPKPKGKAKRPVPPLPRRGAGGRWRPVAAGGGLGLAAAAYVGVDYLRHLSPSWHGRLRPALWAALALATAARAPFYRRWDAELRAAPRFLAALVFMLAALLCEAISVRFINTVLGLQWHRSTAPLPDTGQWILLALNEKLPQSVVYLLRARIIALHHYLMLFIMLGFSALFDCIKGPGLGIGSRYMFTMAVGRLLRTITFLATILPSARPWCAEARYQIPDYPHPWAQKYYAPYASDRYMIWRVMKEGMPYATPQDYPNEYKPEWGLMSFLVNILRPSTGEGPSWYHLLKKSSGGCSDLLYSGHMLVAVLTAMAWMEAYGGWSSVVIWFLVVHSAQREIRERHHYSADCIVAIYVGMLLWRMTGFLWSARETNRSRRIAKLDEVHNRLFHSAKDSDIIEIRSLLSEVESAGQEKKGFSQRIIFSFAAATIVFILLFVLLAFTLTNDG
;
A
#
# COMPACT_ATOMS: atom_id res chain seq x y z
N MET A 1 -32.80 -25.04 -67.57
CA MET A 1 -31.62 -24.41 -66.94
C MET A 1 -31.99 -23.90 -65.56
N PRO A 2 -31.52 -24.51 -64.46
CA PRO A 2 -31.79 -24.05 -63.11
C PRO A 2 -30.79 -22.96 -62.67
N LYS A 3 -31.31 -21.93 -62.00
CA LYS A 3 -30.57 -20.77 -61.44
C LYS A 3 -29.51 -21.19 -60.41
N PRO A 4 -28.37 -20.48 -60.32
CA PRO A 4 -27.34 -20.79 -59.32
C PRO A 4 -27.80 -20.41 -57.91
N LYS A 5 -27.57 -21.32 -56.95
CA LYS A 5 -27.81 -21.10 -55.51
C LYS A 5 -26.83 -20.04 -54.98
N GLY A 6 -27.36 -19.04 -54.28
CA GLY A 6 -26.59 -17.97 -53.64
C GLY A 6 -25.63 -18.52 -52.56
N LYS A 7 -24.40 -18.03 -52.57
CA LYS A 7 -23.35 -18.33 -51.58
C LYS A 7 -23.79 -17.85 -50.19
N ALA A 8 -23.68 -18.72 -49.18
CA ALA A 8 -23.88 -18.37 -47.78
C ALA A 8 -22.82 -17.36 -47.32
N LYS A 9 -23.26 -16.27 -46.66
CA LYS A 9 -22.37 -15.27 -46.05
C LYS A 9 -21.62 -15.89 -44.87
N ARG A 10 -20.29 -15.71 -44.82
CA ARG A 10 -19.45 -16.07 -43.66
C ARG A 10 -19.91 -15.27 -42.43
N PRO A 11 -19.95 -15.89 -41.23
CA PRO A 11 -20.19 -15.16 -39.99
C PRO A 11 -18.98 -14.26 -39.69
N VAL A 12 -19.27 -12.99 -39.44
CA VAL A 12 -18.28 -11.98 -38.99
C VAL A 12 -17.95 -12.28 -37.52
N PRO A 13 -16.66 -12.33 -37.12
CA PRO A 13 -16.31 -12.50 -35.72
C PRO A 13 -16.78 -11.29 -34.89
N PRO A 14 -17.27 -11.49 -33.65
CA PRO A 14 -17.71 -10.37 -32.83
C PRO A 14 -16.50 -9.48 -32.48
N LEU A 15 -16.63 -8.19 -32.78
CA LEU A 15 -15.71 -7.15 -32.33
C LEU A 15 -15.57 -7.17 -30.79
N PRO A 16 -14.38 -6.89 -30.24
CA PRO A 16 -14.20 -6.77 -28.80
C PRO A 16 -15.09 -5.65 -28.28
N ARG A 17 -15.96 -5.97 -27.32
CA ARG A 17 -16.82 -5.01 -26.62
C ARG A 17 -15.95 -3.93 -25.96
N ARG A 18 -15.79 -2.80 -26.66
CA ARG A 18 -15.44 -1.51 -26.06
C ARG A 18 -16.54 -1.14 -25.08
N GLY A 19 -16.13 -0.80 -23.86
CA GLY A 19 -17.03 -0.40 -22.79
C GLY A 19 -17.91 0.77 -23.18
N ALA A 20 -19.21 0.62 -22.95
CA ALA A 20 -20.16 1.71 -22.88
C ALA A 20 -21.39 1.25 -22.07
N GLY A 21 -21.89 2.13 -21.20
CA GLY A 21 -23.22 2.03 -20.62
C GLY A 21 -23.25 1.58 -19.16
N GLY A 22 -23.15 2.55 -18.26
CA GLY A 22 -23.45 2.37 -16.85
C GLY A 22 -24.86 1.82 -16.64
N ARG A 23 -24.94 0.57 -16.17
CA ARG A 23 -26.18 0.03 -15.62
C ARG A 23 -26.19 0.33 -14.13
N TRP A 24 -26.93 1.37 -13.77
CA TRP A 24 -27.26 1.73 -12.40
C TRP A 24 -27.93 0.51 -11.74
N ARG A 25 -27.21 -0.13 -10.81
CA ARG A 25 -27.80 -1.15 -9.93
C ARG A 25 -28.27 -0.45 -8.66
N PRO A 26 -29.52 -0.71 -8.20
CA PRO A 26 -30.01 -0.14 -6.96
C PRO A 26 -29.22 -0.70 -5.77
N VAL A 27 -29.14 0.13 -4.73
CA VAL A 27 -28.31 0.06 -3.51
C VAL A 27 -28.52 -1.21 -2.64
N ALA A 28 -29.42 -2.12 -3.00
CA ALA A 28 -30.02 -3.06 -2.06
C ALA A 28 -29.28 -4.40 -1.82
N ALA A 29 -28.15 -4.72 -2.48
CA ALA A 29 -27.53 -6.05 -2.33
C ALA A 29 -26.03 -6.07 -2.00
N GLY A 30 -25.40 -4.93 -1.72
CA GLY A 30 -23.95 -4.88 -1.43
C GLY A 30 -23.45 -3.65 -0.67
N GLY A 31 -24.35 -2.85 -0.09
CA GLY A 31 -24.02 -1.52 0.47
C GLY A 31 -23.54 -1.48 1.93
N GLY A 32 -23.48 -2.62 2.64
CA GLY A 32 -23.23 -2.64 4.08
C GLY A 32 -21.84 -2.13 4.51
N LEU A 33 -20.79 -2.40 3.71
CA LEU A 33 -19.43 -2.00 4.09
C LEU A 33 -19.20 -0.50 3.95
N GLY A 34 -19.82 0.17 2.97
CA GLY A 34 -19.72 1.62 2.81
C GLY A 34 -20.29 2.37 4.03
N LEU A 35 -21.39 1.87 4.59
CA LEU A 35 -21.99 2.36 5.82
C LEU A 35 -21.12 2.06 7.05
N ALA A 36 -20.55 0.86 7.17
CA ALA A 36 -19.65 0.51 8.27
C ALA A 36 -18.35 1.34 8.25
N ALA A 37 -17.79 1.57 7.07
CA ALA A 37 -16.63 2.42 6.85
C ALA A 37 -16.94 3.89 7.19
N ALA A 38 -18.08 4.42 6.72
CA ALA A 38 -18.53 5.77 7.07
C ALA A 38 -18.81 5.92 8.57
N ALA A 39 -19.41 4.91 9.20
CA ALA A 39 -19.65 4.88 10.64
C ALA A 39 -18.34 4.86 11.43
N TYR A 40 -17.33 4.10 10.98
CA TYR A 40 -16.01 4.11 11.62
C TYR A 40 -15.34 5.48 11.54
N VAL A 41 -15.30 6.11 10.36
CA VAL A 41 -14.73 7.45 10.18
C VAL A 41 -15.51 8.49 11.01
N GLY A 42 -16.84 8.40 11.06
CA GLY A 42 -17.68 9.27 11.88
C GLY A 42 -17.43 9.10 13.39
N VAL A 43 -17.32 7.86 13.87
CA VAL A 43 -17.05 7.55 15.28
C VAL A 43 -15.63 7.96 15.68
N ASP A 44 -14.64 7.86 14.78
CA ASP A 44 -13.29 8.38 15.07
C ASP A 44 -13.27 9.91 15.08
N TYR A 45 -14.04 10.57 14.20
CA TYR A 45 -14.17 12.04 14.21
C TYR A 45 -14.80 12.57 15.52
N LEU A 46 -15.69 11.79 16.15
CA LEU A 46 -16.22 12.11 17.49
C LEU A 46 -15.13 12.24 18.56
N ARG A 47 -13.90 11.75 18.34
CA ARG A 47 -12.76 12.01 19.25
C ARG A 47 -12.50 13.51 19.43
N HIS A 48 -12.75 14.31 18.39
CA HIS A 48 -12.52 15.76 18.42
C HIS A 48 -13.73 16.56 18.94
N LEU A 49 -14.95 16.03 18.76
CA LEU A 49 -16.18 16.71 19.19
C LEU A 49 -16.60 16.31 20.61
N SER A 50 -16.47 15.02 20.96
CA SER A 50 -16.96 14.45 22.23
C SER A 50 -16.18 13.18 22.62
N PRO A 51 -15.07 13.32 23.38
CA PRO A 51 -14.21 12.19 23.77
C PRO A 51 -14.95 11.09 24.55
N SER A 52 -15.93 11.46 25.36
CA SER A 52 -16.74 10.53 26.17
C SER A 52 -17.58 9.57 25.32
N TRP A 53 -18.18 10.06 24.23
CA TRP A 53 -18.93 9.23 23.29
C TRP A 53 -18.02 8.37 22.42
N HIS A 54 -16.86 8.90 22.01
CA HIS A 54 -15.86 8.12 21.27
C HIS A 54 -15.40 6.89 22.07
N GLY A 55 -15.11 7.06 23.37
CA GLY A 55 -14.69 5.97 24.25
C GLY A 55 -15.72 4.84 24.41
N ARG A 56 -17.01 5.12 24.22
CA ARG A 56 -18.09 4.12 24.29
C ARG A 56 -18.44 3.52 22.92
N LEU A 57 -18.52 4.35 21.88
CA LEU A 57 -18.98 3.93 20.56
C LEU A 57 -17.90 3.15 19.79
N ARG A 58 -16.62 3.48 19.96
CA ARG A 58 -15.52 2.76 19.31
C ARG A 58 -15.50 1.27 19.69
N PRO A 59 -15.42 0.87 20.99
CA PRO A 59 -15.43 -0.54 21.35
C PRO A 59 -16.74 -1.23 20.96
N ALA A 60 -17.89 -0.55 21.05
CA ALA A 60 -19.17 -1.11 20.63
C ALA A 60 -19.23 -1.43 19.12
N LEU A 61 -18.74 -0.51 18.28
CA LEU A 61 -18.68 -0.69 16.82
C LEU A 61 -17.79 -1.88 16.45
N TRP A 62 -16.61 -1.98 17.05
CA TRP A 62 -15.71 -3.10 16.81
C TRP A 62 -16.22 -4.42 17.39
N ALA A 63 -16.87 -4.41 18.55
CA ALA A 63 -17.50 -5.61 19.12
C ALA A 63 -18.63 -6.12 18.20
N ALA A 64 -19.45 -5.21 17.64
CA ALA A 64 -20.47 -5.56 16.67
C ALA A 64 -19.87 -6.13 15.37
N LEU A 65 -18.80 -5.52 14.84
CA LEU A 65 -18.08 -6.03 13.67
C LEU A 65 -17.43 -7.39 13.93
N ALA A 66 -16.83 -7.58 15.10
CA ALA A 66 -16.21 -8.84 15.50
C ALA A 66 -17.26 -9.95 15.66
N LEU A 67 -18.41 -9.66 16.29
CA LEU A 67 -19.51 -10.59 16.44
C LEU A 67 -20.11 -10.98 15.09
N ALA A 68 -20.34 -10.00 14.21
CA ALA A 68 -20.81 -10.25 12.84
C ALA A 68 -19.83 -11.12 12.05
N THR A 69 -18.52 -10.89 12.22
CA THR A 69 -17.45 -11.68 11.60
C THR A 69 -17.43 -13.11 12.15
N ALA A 70 -17.50 -13.29 13.47
CA ALA A 70 -17.53 -14.59 14.12
C ALA A 70 -18.78 -15.40 13.74
N ALA A 71 -19.93 -14.75 13.62
CA ALA A 71 -21.18 -15.40 13.18
C ALA A 71 -21.13 -15.82 11.70
N ARG A 72 -20.47 -15.05 10.83
CA ARG A 72 -20.44 -15.31 9.38
C ARG A 72 -19.31 -16.26 8.96
N ALA A 73 -18.19 -16.27 9.67
CA ALA A 73 -17.00 -17.04 9.30
C ALA A 73 -17.23 -18.57 9.12
N PRO A 74 -18.04 -19.26 9.95
CA PRO A 74 -18.34 -20.69 9.75
C PRO A 74 -19.11 -20.98 8.46
N PHE A 75 -19.90 -20.02 7.97
CA PHE A 75 -20.73 -20.17 6.77
C PHE A 75 -20.04 -19.67 5.49
N TYR A 76 -18.78 -19.25 5.58
CA TYR A 76 -18.05 -18.74 4.43
C TYR A 76 -17.69 -19.88 3.46
N ARG A 77 -18.21 -19.79 2.23
CA ARG A 77 -18.10 -20.88 1.24
C ARG A 77 -16.75 -20.97 0.54
N ARG A 78 -15.89 -19.94 0.65
CA ARG A 78 -14.67 -19.79 -0.16
C ARG A 78 -13.37 -20.04 0.61
N TRP A 79 -13.42 -20.78 1.72
CA TRP A 79 -12.24 -21.14 2.51
C TRP A 79 -11.17 -21.89 1.69
N ASP A 80 -11.57 -22.68 0.69
CA ASP A 80 -10.68 -23.37 -0.24
C ASP A 80 -9.79 -22.41 -1.06
N ALA A 81 -10.31 -21.21 -1.34
CA ALA A 81 -9.62 -20.19 -2.10
C ALA A 81 -8.72 -19.33 -1.20
N GLU A 82 -9.14 -19.05 0.03
CA GLU A 82 -8.31 -18.36 1.03
C GLU A 82 -7.08 -19.20 1.38
N LEU A 83 -7.26 -20.49 1.62
CA LEU A 83 -6.15 -21.42 1.92
C LEU A 83 -5.13 -21.46 0.79
N ARG A 84 -5.58 -21.37 -0.47
CA ARG A 84 -4.70 -21.30 -1.65
C ARG A 84 -3.98 -19.96 -1.80
N ALA A 85 -4.51 -18.90 -1.20
CA ALA A 85 -3.93 -17.57 -1.20
C ALA A 85 -3.00 -17.34 0.00
N ALA A 86 -3.18 -18.07 1.10
CA ALA A 86 -2.43 -17.90 2.34
C ALA A 86 -0.89 -17.93 2.19
N PRO A 87 -0.27 -18.85 1.42
CA PRO A 87 1.19 -18.82 1.23
C PRO A 87 1.69 -17.53 0.56
N ARG A 88 0.93 -17.00 -0.42
CA ARG A 88 1.27 -15.73 -1.08
C ARG A 88 1.12 -14.56 -0.13
N PHE A 89 0.10 -14.60 0.72
CA PHE A 89 -0.12 -13.59 1.75
C PHE A 89 1.03 -13.59 2.77
N LEU A 90 1.43 -14.76 3.27
CA LEU A 90 2.56 -14.88 4.20
C LEU A 90 3.88 -14.41 3.57
N ALA A 91 4.15 -14.79 2.31
CA ALA A 91 5.33 -14.30 1.60
C ALA A 91 5.31 -12.78 1.42
N ALA A 92 4.15 -12.20 1.06
CA ALA A 92 3.99 -10.75 0.94
C ALA A 92 4.14 -10.03 2.30
N LEU A 93 3.68 -10.64 3.39
CA LEU A 93 3.83 -10.12 4.74
C LEU A 93 5.30 -10.08 5.17
N VAL A 94 6.04 -11.19 4.98
CA VAL A 94 7.49 -11.23 5.27
C VAL A 94 8.23 -10.20 4.43
N PHE A 95 7.91 -10.11 3.14
CA PHE A 95 8.51 -9.11 2.24
C PHE A 95 8.23 -7.67 2.69
N MET A 96 7.00 -7.38 3.12
CA MET A 96 6.62 -6.08 3.66
C MET A 96 7.36 -5.76 4.97
N LEU A 97 7.50 -6.72 5.88
CA LEU A 97 8.28 -6.54 7.12
C LEU A 97 9.76 -6.29 6.83
N ALA A 98 10.35 -7.01 5.88
CA ALA A 98 11.71 -6.77 5.43
C ALA A 98 11.88 -5.38 4.80
N ALA A 99 10.92 -4.94 3.98
CA ALA A 99 10.91 -3.60 3.40
C ALA A 99 10.82 -2.50 4.48
N LEU A 100 9.97 -2.68 5.50
CA LEU A 100 9.86 -1.76 6.63
C LEU A 100 11.16 -1.69 7.46
N LEU A 101 11.81 -2.82 7.68
CA LEU A 101 13.09 -2.87 8.39
C LEU A 101 14.18 -2.15 7.58
N CYS A 102 14.26 -2.42 6.28
CA CYS A 102 15.19 -1.74 5.37
C CYS A 102 14.97 -0.22 5.41
N GLU A 103 13.72 0.23 5.26
CA GLU A 103 13.38 1.65 5.34
C GLU A 103 13.75 2.26 6.69
N ALA A 104 13.46 1.60 7.81
CA ALA A 104 13.77 2.11 9.14
C ALA A 104 15.28 2.32 9.36
N ILE A 105 16.11 1.41 8.84
CA ILE A 105 17.57 1.53 8.88
C ILE A 105 18.03 2.68 7.97
N SER A 106 17.56 2.72 6.73
CA SER A 106 17.92 3.75 5.75
C SER A 106 17.50 5.15 6.16
N VAL A 107 16.30 5.30 6.72
CA VAL A 107 15.80 6.56 7.28
C VAL A 107 16.68 7.05 8.41
N ARG A 108 17.09 6.16 9.32
CA ARG A 108 18.01 6.55 10.38
C ARG A 108 19.34 7.04 9.79
N PHE A 109 19.94 6.25 8.90
CA PHE A 109 21.22 6.57 8.27
C PHE A 109 21.22 7.96 7.61
N ILE A 110 20.25 8.23 6.74
CA ILE A 110 20.19 9.51 6.01
C ILE A 110 19.98 10.70 6.94
N ASN A 111 19.13 10.56 7.97
CA ASN A 111 18.93 11.65 8.93
C ASN A 111 20.18 11.92 9.77
N THR A 112 21.00 10.90 10.03
CA THR A 112 22.21 11.03 10.87
C THR A 112 23.47 11.41 10.09
N VAL A 113 23.53 11.10 8.79
CA VAL A 113 24.78 11.20 8.01
C VAL A 113 25.25 12.64 7.77
N LEU A 114 24.31 13.59 7.64
CA LEU A 114 24.63 15.01 7.42
C LEU A 114 24.79 15.82 8.72
N GLY A 115 24.43 15.24 9.87
CA GLY A 115 24.48 15.91 11.17
C GLY A 115 23.34 16.91 11.38
N LEU A 116 23.14 17.34 12.63
CA LEU A 116 22.04 18.24 12.99
C LEU A 116 22.21 19.66 12.43
N GLN A 117 23.45 20.13 12.31
CA GLN A 117 23.73 21.48 11.80
C GLN A 117 23.21 21.66 10.38
N TRP A 118 23.39 20.65 9.52
CA TRP A 118 22.88 20.69 8.14
C TRP A 118 21.36 20.82 8.09
N HIS A 119 20.63 20.09 8.95
CA HIS A 119 19.16 20.19 9.01
C HIS A 119 18.67 21.57 9.45
N ARG A 120 19.41 22.24 10.36
CA ARG A 120 19.08 23.59 10.82
C ARG A 120 19.43 24.68 9.81
N SER A 121 20.58 24.55 9.14
CA SER A 121 21.10 25.60 8.25
C SER A 121 20.59 25.51 6.82
N THR A 122 20.15 24.34 6.37
CA THR A 122 19.68 24.15 4.99
C THR A 122 18.24 24.63 4.84
N ALA A 123 18.04 25.61 3.95
CA ALA A 123 16.72 26.10 3.64
C ALA A 123 15.88 25.03 2.90
N PRO A 124 14.56 24.95 3.16
CA PRO A 124 13.68 24.06 2.40
C PRO A 124 13.63 24.50 0.93
N LEU A 125 13.33 23.55 0.04
CA LEU A 125 13.17 23.83 -1.39
C LEU A 125 11.95 24.73 -1.64
N PRO A 126 11.98 25.58 -2.68
CA PRO A 126 10.83 26.40 -3.06
C PRO A 126 9.69 25.51 -3.57
N ASP A 127 8.57 25.50 -2.85
CA ASP A 127 7.38 24.73 -3.20
C ASP A 127 6.23 25.65 -3.63
N THR A 128 6.13 25.88 -4.93
CA THR A 128 5.06 26.68 -5.54
C THR A 128 3.68 26.07 -5.32
N GLY A 129 3.57 24.75 -5.21
CA GLY A 129 2.31 24.06 -4.92
C GLY A 129 1.79 24.41 -3.52
N GLN A 130 2.68 24.48 -2.53
CA GLN A 130 2.33 24.97 -1.20
C GLN A 130 1.87 26.43 -1.26
N TRP A 131 2.60 27.29 -1.99
CA TRP A 131 2.27 28.71 -2.09
C TRP A 131 0.88 28.94 -2.68
N ILE A 132 0.51 28.16 -3.71
CA ILE A 132 -0.84 28.20 -4.29
C ILE A 132 -1.90 27.82 -3.26
N LEU A 133 -1.68 26.76 -2.49
CA LEU A 133 -2.63 26.35 -1.43
C LEU A 133 -2.77 27.40 -0.33
N LEU A 134 -1.70 28.10 0.00
CA LEU A 134 -1.72 29.21 0.96
C LEU A 134 -2.41 30.44 0.38
N ALA A 135 -2.15 30.79 -0.88
CA ALA A 135 -2.82 31.90 -1.56
C ALA A 135 -4.33 31.66 -1.71
N LEU A 136 -4.75 30.40 -1.94
CA LEU A 136 -6.17 30.02 -1.95
C LEU A 136 -6.81 30.19 -0.56
N ASN A 137 -6.05 30.06 0.52
CA ASN A 137 -6.55 30.23 1.88
C ASN A 137 -7.01 31.67 2.16
N GLU A 138 -6.39 32.65 1.51
CA GLU A 138 -6.76 34.06 1.62
C GLU A 138 -7.98 34.41 0.78
N LYS A 139 -8.20 33.68 -0.33
CA LYS A 139 -9.28 33.97 -1.29
C LYS A 139 -10.55 33.17 -1.07
N LEU A 140 -10.47 32.00 -0.44
CA LEU A 140 -11.62 31.12 -0.22
C LEU A 140 -12.43 31.52 1.01
N PRO A 141 -13.75 31.23 1.02
CA PRO A 141 -14.58 31.44 2.21
C PRO A 141 -14.03 30.68 3.42
N GLN A 142 -14.12 31.28 4.60
CA GLN A 142 -13.58 30.74 5.84
C GLN A 142 -14.10 29.32 6.16
N SER A 143 -15.36 29.02 5.82
CA SER A 143 -15.94 27.67 5.98
C SER A 143 -15.23 26.61 5.14
N VAL A 144 -14.87 26.93 3.88
CA VAL A 144 -14.13 26.05 2.98
C VAL A 144 -12.71 25.85 3.50
N VAL A 145 -12.09 26.91 3.97
CA VAL A 145 -10.76 26.86 4.60
C VAL A 145 -10.77 25.94 5.83
N TYR A 146 -11.77 26.06 6.69
CA TYR A 146 -11.90 25.16 7.85
C TYR A 146 -12.10 23.72 7.45
N LEU A 147 -12.89 23.44 6.40
CA LEU A 147 -13.06 22.08 5.87
C LEU A 147 -11.76 21.50 5.31
N LEU A 148 -11.02 22.28 4.53
CA LEU A 148 -9.68 21.92 4.04
C LEU A 148 -8.65 21.81 5.18
N ARG A 149 -8.91 22.44 6.33
CA ARG A 149 -8.05 22.33 7.53
C ARG A 149 -8.44 21.20 8.47
N ALA A 150 -9.68 20.74 8.41
CA ALA A 150 -10.18 19.71 9.30
C ALA A 150 -9.38 18.40 9.13
N ARG A 151 -9.10 17.72 10.24
CA ARG A 151 -8.49 16.39 10.25
C ARG A 151 -9.57 15.34 10.00
N ILE A 152 -10.07 15.28 8.76
CA ILE A 152 -11.16 14.36 8.38
C ILE A 152 -10.67 12.91 8.35
N ILE A 153 -9.50 12.69 7.73
CA ILE A 153 -8.91 11.36 7.62
C ILE A 153 -7.41 11.43 7.92
N ALA A 154 -6.89 10.36 8.50
CA ALA A 154 -5.49 10.18 8.82
C ALA A 154 -5.04 8.78 8.38
N LEU A 155 -3.74 8.52 8.40
CA LEU A 155 -3.16 7.26 7.90
C LEU A 155 -3.83 6.01 8.48
N HIS A 156 -4.10 6.02 9.79
CA HIS A 156 -4.72 4.88 10.46
C HIS A 156 -6.10 4.56 9.88
N HIS A 157 -6.86 5.56 9.45
CA HIS A 157 -8.15 5.34 8.80
C HIS A 157 -8.01 4.62 7.46
N TYR A 158 -7.02 4.98 6.64
CA TYR A 158 -6.78 4.27 5.38
C TYR A 158 -6.40 2.81 5.60
N LEU A 159 -5.55 2.55 6.60
CA LEU A 159 -5.19 1.19 6.99
C LEU A 159 -6.42 0.41 7.47
N MET A 160 -7.29 1.04 8.26
CA MET A 160 -8.53 0.42 8.74
C MET A 160 -9.53 0.18 7.62
N LEU A 161 -9.70 1.11 6.68
CA LEU A 161 -10.52 0.91 5.48
C LEU A 161 -10.03 -0.27 4.66
N PHE A 162 -8.71 -0.44 4.53
CA PHE A 162 -8.13 -1.60 3.88
C PHE A 162 -8.37 -2.91 4.65
N ILE A 163 -8.22 -2.91 5.97
CA ILE A 163 -8.52 -4.08 6.82
C ILE A 163 -10.01 -4.45 6.67
N MET A 164 -10.91 -3.47 6.72
CA MET A 164 -12.35 -3.64 6.49
C MET A 164 -12.64 -4.20 5.10
N LEU A 165 -11.90 -3.77 4.07
CA LEU A 165 -11.99 -4.34 2.73
C LEU A 165 -11.68 -5.84 2.75
N GLY A 166 -10.63 -6.26 3.46
CA GLY A 166 -10.29 -7.68 3.66
C GLY A 166 -11.42 -8.47 4.33
N PHE A 167 -12.00 -7.93 5.42
CA PHE A 167 -13.12 -8.55 6.12
C PHE A 167 -14.39 -8.64 5.27
N SER A 168 -14.59 -7.72 4.35
CA SER A 168 -15.76 -7.72 3.49
C SER A 168 -15.83 -8.89 2.50
N ALA A 169 -14.71 -9.61 2.31
CA ALA A 169 -14.72 -10.88 1.60
C ALA A 169 -15.61 -11.94 2.29
N LEU A 170 -15.65 -11.96 3.64
CA LEU A 170 -16.48 -12.89 4.42
C LEU A 170 -17.99 -12.66 4.22
N PHE A 171 -18.37 -11.44 3.86
CA PHE A 171 -19.75 -11.04 3.58
C PHE A 171 -20.12 -11.15 2.10
N ASP A 172 -19.25 -11.78 1.28
CA ASP A 172 -19.43 -11.92 -0.16
C ASP A 172 -19.58 -10.59 -0.93
N CYS A 173 -19.12 -9.48 -0.33
CA CYS A 173 -19.12 -8.17 -0.96
C CYS A 173 -18.06 -8.03 -2.06
N ILE A 174 -16.97 -8.81 -1.97
CA ILE A 174 -15.89 -8.85 -2.98
C ILE A 174 -15.91 -10.19 -3.72
N LYS A 175 -15.74 -10.14 -5.05
CA LYS A 175 -15.74 -11.31 -5.94
C LYS A 175 -14.54 -12.27 -5.73
N GLY A 176 -13.47 -11.83 -5.07
CA GLY A 176 -12.25 -12.61 -4.85
C GLY A 176 -11.96 -12.94 -3.38
N PRO A 177 -10.92 -13.74 -3.10
CA PRO A 177 -10.51 -14.10 -1.73
C PRO A 177 -9.92 -12.90 -0.98
N GLY A 178 -10.29 -12.70 0.28
CA GLY A 178 -9.80 -11.59 1.12
C GLY A 178 -8.28 -11.60 1.29
N LEU A 179 -7.66 -12.76 1.49
CA LEU A 179 -6.21 -12.88 1.61
C LEU A 179 -5.48 -12.57 0.30
N GLY A 180 -6.14 -12.77 -0.85
CA GLY A 180 -5.52 -12.45 -2.14
C GLY A 180 -5.41 -10.94 -2.36
N ILE A 181 -6.44 -10.16 -2.04
CA ILE A 181 -6.41 -8.69 -2.18
C ILE A 181 -5.45 -8.13 -1.12
N GLY A 182 -5.46 -8.76 0.06
CA GLY A 182 -4.46 -8.58 1.11
C GLY A 182 -3.03 -8.71 0.60
N SER A 183 -2.72 -9.83 -0.07
CA SER A 183 -1.38 -10.12 -0.57
C SER A 183 -0.90 -9.13 -1.64
N ARG A 184 -1.79 -8.72 -2.55
CA ARG A 184 -1.47 -7.74 -3.59
C ARG A 184 -1.18 -6.38 -2.97
N TYR A 185 -2.01 -5.97 -2.00
CA TYR A 185 -1.82 -4.71 -1.30
C TYR A 185 -0.52 -4.68 -0.49
N MET A 186 -0.21 -5.74 0.26
CA MET A 186 1.05 -5.83 1.00
C MET A 186 2.26 -5.84 0.06
N PHE A 187 2.19 -6.62 -1.03
CA PHE A 187 3.28 -6.68 -2.01
C PHE A 187 3.50 -5.34 -2.73
N THR A 188 2.43 -4.69 -3.20
CA THR A 188 2.52 -3.36 -3.83
C THR A 188 3.08 -2.32 -2.89
N MET A 189 2.61 -2.32 -1.64
CA MET A 189 3.11 -1.42 -0.62
C MET A 189 4.59 -1.67 -0.36
N ALA A 190 5.02 -2.93 -0.23
CA ALA A 190 6.41 -3.28 -0.02
C ALA A 190 7.31 -2.81 -1.18
N VAL A 191 6.90 -3.05 -2.44
CA VAL A 191 7.63 -2.57 -3.62
C VAL A 191 7.70 -1.03 -3.63
N GLY A 192 6.58 -0.34 -3.38
CA GLY A 192 6.58 1.12 -3.30
C GLY A 192 7.52 1.61 -2.21
N ARG A 193 7.46 1.05 -1.00
CA ARG A 193 8.36 1.47 0.09
C ARG A 193 9.83 1.21 -0.21
N LEU A 194 10.16 0.10 -0.87
CA LEU A 194 11.53 -0.17 -1.32
C LEU A 194 11.99 0.83 -2.38
N LEU A 195 11.20 1.10 -3.41
CA LEU A 195 11.53 2.10 -4.42
C LEU A 195 11.77 3.46 -3.78
N ARG A 196 10.90 3.86 -2.86
CA ARG A 196 11.04 5.09 -2.06
C ARG A 196 12.36 5.11 -1.29
N THR A 197 12.68 4.01 -0.62
CA THR A 197 13.91 3.86 0.18
C THR A 197 15.15 3.93 -0.69
N ILE A 198 15.16 3.26 -1.85
CA ILE A 198 16.27 3.31 -2.81
C ILE A 198 16.48 4.73 -3.31
N THR A 199 15.40 5.41 -3.72
CA THR A 199 15.50 6.78 -4.21
C THR A 199 16.00 7.75 -3.13
N PHE A 200 15.59 7.52 -1.88
CA PHE A 200 15.99 8.32 -0.74
C PHE A 200 17.44 8.07 -0.30
N LEU A 201 17.93 6.83 -0.39
CA LEU A 201 19.34 6.51 -0.19
C LEU A 201 20.22 7.10 -1.29
N ALA A 202 19.71 7.15 -2.52
CA ALA A 202 20.43 7.69 -3.66
C ALA A 202 20.53 9.22 -3.62
N THR A 203 19.55 9.92 -3.05
CA THR A 203 19.53 11.39 -3.01
C THR A 203 18.84 11.90 -1.75
N ILE A 204 19.56 12.70 -0.96
CA ILE A 204 19.06 13.34 0.26
C ILE A 204 18.49 14.71 -0.09
N LEU A 205 17.21 14.92 0.20
CA LEU A 205 16.55 16.22 0.04
C LEU A 205 16.33 16.89 1.40
N PRO A 206 16.44 18.24 1.47
CA PRO A 206 16.21 18.97 2.70
C PRO A 206 14.74 18.87 3.11
N SER A 207 14.51 18.80 4.42
CA SER A 207 13.16 18.75 4.97
C SER A 207 12.36 20.01 4.66
N ALA A 208 11.06 19.87 4.43
CA ALA A 208 10.14 21.00 4.44
C ALA A 208 10.04 21.68 5.83
N ARG A 209 10.49 21.00 6.90
CA ARG A 209 10.56 21.51 8.29
C ARG A 209 11.98 21.36 8.86
N PRO A 210 12.82 22.42 8.79
CA PRO A 210 14.20 22.37 9.26
C PRO A 210 14.38 21.90 10.73
N TRP A 211 13.43 22.22 11.60
CA TRP A 211 13.45 21.83 13.01
C TRP A 211 13.01 20.38 13.30
N CYS A 212 12.61 19.61 12.28
CA CYS A 212 12.12 18.24 12.48
C CYS A 212 13.19 17.35 13.15
N ALA A 213 14.43 17.40 12.63
CA ALA A 213 15.49 16.51 13.09
C ALA A 213 15.85 16.76 14.55
N GLU A 214 15.88 18.02 14.97
CA GLU A 214 16.17 18.45 16.34
C GLU A 214 15.08 18.02 17.33
N ALA A 215 13.81 18.19 16.95
CA ALA A 215 12.70 17.80 17.79
C ALA A 215 12.61 16.28 17.99
N ARG A 216 13.17 15.50 17.05
CA ARG A 216 12.97 14.05 16.99
C ARG A 216 14.20 13.23 17.38
N TYR A 217 15.40 13.67 17.02
CA TYR A 217 16.62 12.88 17.13
C TYR A 217 17.66 13.60 17.99
N GLN A 218 18.42 12.82 18.76
CA GLN A 218 19.62 13.31 19.43
C GLN A 218 20.82 12.78 18.67
N ILE A 219 21.22 13.50 17.62
CA ILE A 219 22.33 13.16 16.74
C ILE A 219 23.45 14.19 16.87
N PRO A 220 24.71 13.83 16.55
CA PRO A 220 25.80 14.80 16.53
C PRO A 220 25.52 15.95 15.55
N ASP A 221 26.00 17.15 15.89
CA ASP A 221 25.81 18.34 15.06
C ASP A 221 26.54 18.26 13.72
N TYR A 222 27.68 17.58 13.68
CA TYR A 222 28.56 17.49 12.52
C TYR A 222 28.24 16.32 11.58
N PRO A 223 28.53 16.43 10.27
CA PRO A 223 28.36 15.34 9.31
C PRO A 223 29.27 14.14 9.62
N HIS A 224 28.84 12.94 9.22
CA HIS A 224 29.65 11.72 9.29
C HIS A 224 30.91 11.86 8.39
N PRO A 225 32.04 11.19 8.71
CA PRO A 225 33.28 11.27 7.91
C PRO A 225 33.09 11.01 6.41
N TRP A 226 32.17 10.11 6.04
CA TRP A 226 31.81 9.89 4.63
C TRP A 226 31.19 11.14 3.98
N ALA A 227 30.24 11.80 4.63
CA ALA A 227 29.63 13.02 4.11
C ALA A 227 30.64 14.18 4.06
N GLN A 228 31.58 14.25 5.00
CA GLN A 228 32.65 15.24 4.95
C GLN A 228 33.58 15.04 3.75
N LYS A 229 33.86 13.78 3.39
CA LYS A 229 34.72 13.46 2.25
C LYS A 229 34.01 13.63 0.89
N TYR A 230 32.73 13.28 0.81
CA TYR A 230 32.03 13.12 -0.47
C TYR A 230 30.92 14.15 -0.73
N TYR A 231 30.50 14.93 0.26
CA TYR A 231 29.39 15.89 0.12
C TYR A 231 29.81 17.31 0.48
N ALA A 232 30.24 17.55 1.73
CA ALA A 232 30.33 18.91 2.27
C ALA A 232 31.18 19.88 1.41
N PRO A 233 32.36 19.50 0.89
CA PRO A 233 33.18 20.39 0.05
C PRO A 233 32.57 20.64 -1.33
N TYR A 234 31.86 19.65 -1.89
CA TYR A 234 31.25 19.74 -3.22
C TYR A 234 29.86 20.37 -3.20
N ALA A 235 29.32 20.71 -2.02
CA ALA A 235 28.04 21.39 -1.91
C ALA A 235 28.16 22.90 -2.22
N SER A 236 29.31 23.51 -1.97
CA SER A 236 29.52 24.96 -2.11
C SER A 236 30.77 25.36 -2.89
N ASP A 237 31.83 24.54 -2.88
CA ASP A 237 33.10 24.91 -3.53
C ASP A 237 33.14 24.45 -5.00
N ARG A 238 33.00 25.42 -5.90
CA ARG A 238 33.07 25.23 -7.35
C ARG A 238 34.38 24.59 -7.81
N TYR A 239 35.51 24.95 -7.18
CA TYR A 239 36.81 24.43 -7.57
C TYR A 239 36.92 22.94 -7.25
N MET A 240 36.45 22.53 -6.06
CA MET A 240 36.40 21.13 -5.65
C MET A 240 35.51 20.29 -6.58
N ILE A 241 34.34 20.81 -6.97
CA ILE A 241 33.45 20.15 -7.94
C ILE A 241 34.16 19.94 -9.28
N TRP A 242 34.76 21.01 -9.82
CA TRP A 242 35.47 20.96 -11.09
C TRP A 242 36.61 19.94 -11.06
N ARG A 243 37.35 19.88 -9.94
CA ARG A 243 38.47 18.96 -9.77
C ARG A 243 38.02 17.50 -9.73
N VAL A 244 36.94 17.18 -9.01
CA VAL A 244 36.35 15.82 -9.03
C VAL A 244 35.88 15.44 -10.42
N MET A 245 35.26 16.36 -11.17
CA MET A 245 34.82 16.08 -12.54
C MET A 245 35.99 15.80 -13.48
N LYS A 246 37.11 16.51 -13.31
CA LYS A 246 38.29 16.37 -14.17
C LYS A 246 39.12 15.13 -13.84
N GLU A 247 39.36 14.88 -12.56
CA GLU A 247 40.32 13.87 -12.10
C GLU A 247 39.65 12.60 -11.54
N GLY A 248 38.33 12.61 -11.32
CA GLY A 248 37.54 11.43 -10.96
C GLY A 248 37.70 10.95 -9.51
N MET A 249 38.40 11.69 -8.65
CA MET A 249 38.68 11.29 -7.27
C MET A 249 38.27 12.36 -6.26
N PRO A 250 37.87 11.99 -5.02
CA PRO A 250 37.57 12.96 -3.97
C PRO A 250 38.86 13.54 -3.33
N TYR A 251 38.93 14.86 -3.16
CA TYR A 251 40.10 15.59 -2.62
C TYR A 251 39.95 16.10 -1.18
N ALA A 252 38.77 15.93 -0.61
CA ALA A 252 38.41 16.45 0.70
C ALA A 252 39.17 15.75 1.84
N THR A 253 39.81 16.53 2.71
CA THR A 253 40.32 16.07 4.00
C THR A 253 39.20 16.17 5.05
N PRO A 254 38.79 15.05 5.68
CA PRO A 254 37.84 15.08 6.80
C PRO A 254 38.35 15.98 7.92
N GLN A 255 37.43 16.68 8.58
CA GLN A 255 37.77 17.46 9.77
C GLN A 255 37.87 16.52 10.98
N ASP A 256 38.76 16.85 11.91
CA ASP A 256 38.89 16.11 13.16
C ASP A 256 37.74 16.49 14.10
N TYR A 257 36.83 15.54 14.31
CA TYR A 257 35.71 15.65 15.25
C TYR A 257 35.92 14.72 16.45
N PRO A 258 35.24 14.97 17.59
CA PRO A 258 35.32 14.11 18.76
C PRO A 258 34.96 12.65 18.44
N ASN A 259 35.57 11.72 19.17
CA ASN A 259 35.26 10.30 19.06
C ASN A 259 33.76 10.06 19.33
N GLU A 260 33.08 9.46 18.35
CA GLU A 260 31.66 9.13 18.47
C GLU A 260 31.44 7.98 19.46
N TYR A 261 30.25 7.98 20.10
CA TYR A 261 29.86 6.93 21.02
C TYR A 261 29.69 5.58 20.29
N LYS A 262 30.41 4.56 20.74
CA LYS A 262 30.38 3.20 20.16
C LYS A 262 29.89 2.19 21.21
N PRO A 263 28.61 1.83 21.20
CA PRO A 263 28.09 0.80 22.08
C PRO A 263 28.50 -0.60 21.58
N GLU A 264 28.75 -1.52 22.50
CA GLU A 264 29.01 -2.92 22.18
C GLU A 264 27.69 -3.68 21.94
N TRP A 265 27.30 -3.82 20.68
CA TRP A 265 26.09 -4.54 20.28
C TRP A 265 26.37 -5.99 19.82
N GLY A 266 27.55 -6.53 20.15
CA GLY A 266 27.97 -7.87 19.72
C GLY A 266 27.96 -7.99 18.19
N LEU A 267 27.22 -8.97 17.66
CA LEU A 267 27.07 -9.21 16.21
C LEU A 267 26.46 -8.02 15.45
N MET A 268 25.72 -7.14 16.12
CA MET A 268 25.09 -5.97 15.49
C MET A 268 25.98 -4.71 15.52
N SER A 269 27.24 -4.82 15.96
CA SER A 269 28.15 -3.67 16.05
C SER A 269 28.45 -3.01 14.69
N PHE A 270 28.27 -3.71 13.57
CA PHE A 270 28.37 -3.11 12.24
C PHE A 270 27.32 -2.01 12.00
N LEU A 271 26.16 -2.06 12.70
CA LEU A 271 25.11 -1.05 12.60
C LEU A 271 25.51 0.28 13.27
N VAL A 272 26.54 0.32 14.10
CA VAL A 272 26.97 1.54 14.80
C VAL A 272 27.29 2.66 13.81
N ASN A 273 28.03 2.33 12.73
CA ASN A 273 28.38 3.30 11.68
C ASN A 273 27.17 3.74 10.83
N ILE A 274 26.09 2.95 10.81
CA ILE A 274 24.89 3.22 10.02
C ILE A 274 23.85 4.00 10.84
N LEU A 275 23.63 3.61 12.09
CA LEU A 275 22.60 4.17 12.97
C LEU A 275 23.11 5.37 13.79
N ARG A 276 24.44 5.53 13.89
CA ARG A 276 25.15 6.61 14.57
C ARG A 276 24.52 6.96 15.94
N PRO A 277 24.66 6.06 16.93
CA PRO A 277 24.05 6.23 18.24
C PRO A 277 24.68 7.38 19.04
N SER A 278 23.93 7.95 19.97
CA SER A 278 24.42 8.94 20.93
C SER A 278 24.14 8.47 22.37
N THR A 279 24.84 9.06 23.35
CA THR A 279 24.74 8.69 24.76
C THR A 279 23.33 8.90 25.36
N GLY A 280 22.51 9.77 24.76
CA GLY A 280 21.16 10.08 25.23
C GLY A 280 20.04 9.16 24.70
N GLU A 281 20.29 8.33 23.69
CA GLU A 281 19.22 7.55 23.02
C GLU A 281 19.08 6.09 23.51
N GLY A 282 19.85 5.72 24.52
CA GLY A 282 19.83 4.42 25.18
C GLY A 282 20.73 3.36 24.53
N PRO A 283 20.98 2.23 25.22
CA PRO A 283 22.01 1.26 24.81
C PRO A 283 21.56 0.28 23.72
N SER A 284 20.27 0.23 23.35
CA SER A 284 19.72 -0.80 22.45
C SER A 284 19.58 -0.30 21.01
N TRP A 285 20.16 -1.05 20.07
CA TRP A 285 19.96 -0.84 18.62
C TRP A 285 18.49 -0.90 18.21
N TYR A 286 17.67 -1.73 18.89
CA TYR A 286 16.24 -1.86 18.59
C TYR A 286 15.47 -0.59 18.94
N HIS A 287 15.82 0.07 20.04
CA HIS A 287 15.18 1.33 20.44
C HIS A 287 15.42 2.43 19.38
N LEU A 288 16.63 2.50 18.83
CA LEU A 288 16.98 3.43 17.77
C LEU A 288 16.18 3.18 16.48
N LEU A 289 16.01 1.92 16.10
CA LEU A 289 15.19 1.54 14.94
C LEU A 289 13.70 1.82 15.16
N LYS A 290 13.19 1.64 16.38
CA LYS A 290 11.81 2.01 16.71
C LYS A 290 11.61 3.52 16.58
N LYS A 291 12.58 4.32 17.02
CA LYS A 291 12.56 5.79 16.97
C LYS A 291 12.70 6.33 15.54
N SER A 292 13.33 5.59 14.63
CA SER A 292 13.51 5.97 13.22
C SER A 292 12.24 5.87 12.35
N SER A 293 11.09 5.49 12.94
CA SER A 293 9.79 5.44 12.27
C SER A 293 9.25 6.82 11.87
N GLY A 294 9.69 7.36 10.73
CA GLY A 294 9.28 8.66 10.19
C GLY A 294 10.45 9.64 10.12
N GLY A 295 11.06 9.73 8.94
CA GLY A 295 12.25 10.56 8.69
C GLY A 295 11.95 12.06 8.70
N CYS A 296 13.01 12.85 8.91
CA CYS A 296 12.94 14.31 8.82
C CYS A 296 13.41 14.83 7.48
N SER A 297 14.44 14.23 6.89
CA SER A 297 14.76 14.43 5.46
C SER A 297 13.57 14.05 4.60
N ASP A 298 13.41 14.77 3.50
CA ASP A 298 12.32 14.49 2.60
C ASP A 298 12.57 13.19 1.80
N LEU A 299 11.51 12.42 1.64
CA LEU A 299 11.49 11.20 0.84
C LEU A 299 10.76 11.57 -0.44
N LEU A 300 11.45 11.50 -1.59
CA LEU A 300 11.02 11.83 -2.98
C LEU A 300 9.55 11.57 -3.34
N TYR A 301 8.86 10.70 -2.61
CA TYR A 301 7.41 10.71 -2.54
C TYR A 301 6.86 10.29 -1.17
N SER A 302 5.65 10.75 -0.86
CA SER A 302 5.01 10.54 0.43
C SER A 302 4.50 9.11 0.63
N GLY A 303 4.91 8.49 1.73
CA GLY A 303 4.45 7.15 2.15
C GLY A 303 3.00 7.18 2.62
N HIS A 304 2.56 8.28 3.23
CA HIS A 304 1.16 8.49 3.60
C HIS A 304 0.26 8.48 2.37
N MET A 305 0.69 9.21 1.34
CA MET A 305 -0.02 9.28 0.07
C MET A 305 0.01 7.93 -0.68
N LEU A 306 1.13 7.20 -0.63
CA LEU A 306 1.19 5.86 -1.19
C LEU A 306 0.12 4.94 -0.57
N VAL A 307 0.01 4.90 0.76
CA VAL A 307 -1.00 4.09 1.47
C VAL A 307 -2.42 4.53 1.10
N ALA A 308 -2.67 5.84 1.08
CA ALA A 308 -3.98 6.41 0.73
C ALA A 308 -4.40 6.02 -0.70
N VAL A 309 -3.48 6.13 -1.67
CA VAL A 309 -3.71 5.81 -3.08
C VAL A 309 -3.90 4.32 -3.29
N LEU A 310 -3.08 3.46 -2.67
CA LEU A 310 -3.27 2.00 -2.75
C LEU A 310 -4.62 1.60 -2.15
N THR A 311 -5.05 2.25 -1.06
CA THR A 311 -6.37 2.00 -0.45
C THR A 311 -7.49 2.41 -1.40
N ALA A 312 -7.38 3.59 -2.03
CA ALA A 312 -8.34 4.06 -3.02
C ALA A 312 -8.43 3.13 -4.24
N MET A 313 -7.30 2.65 -4.73
CA MET A 313 -7.23 1.69 -5.85
C MET A 313 -7.86 0.34 -5.47
N ALA A 314 -7.54 -0.19 -4.29
CA ALA A 314 -8.12 -1.43 -3.79
C ALA A 314 -9.64 -1.31 -3.63
N TRP A 315 -10.12 -0.18 -3.13
CA TRP A 315 -11.55 0.08 -2.97
C TRP A 315 -12.27 0.25 -4.31
N MET A 316 -11.66 0.98 -5.25
CA MET A 316 -12.20 1.17 -6.60
C MET A 316 -12.39 -0.18 -7.31
N GLU A 317 -11.43 -1.08 -7.17
CA GLU A 317 -11.48 -2.42 -7.76
C GLU A 317 -12.52 -3.32 -7.07
N ALA A 318 -12.73 -3.17 -5.77
CA ALA A 318 -13.65 -3.99 -5.00
C ALA A 318 -15.13 -3.56 -5.12
N TYR A 319 -15.44 -2.27 -4.96
CA TYR A 319 -16.82 -1.79 -4.83
C TYR A 319 -17.33 -1.01 -6.05
N GLY A 320 -16.45 -0.31 -6.79
CA GLY A 320 -16.85 0.56 -7.91
C GLY A 320 -17.90 1.64 -7.55
N GLY A 321 -18.15 2.59 -8.45
CA GLY A 321 -19.23 3.59 -8.29
C GLY A 321 -18.93 4.74 -7.33
N TRP A 322 -19.99 5.36 -6.75
CA TRP A 322 -19.91 6.62 -6.00
C TRP A 322 -19.05 6.56 -4.74
N SER A 323 -19.00 5.42 -4.04
CA SER A 323 -18.15 5.26 -2.85
C SER A 323 -16.65 5.38 -3.18
N SER A 324 -16.25 4.98 -4.38
CA SER A 324 -14.87 5.16 -4.85
C SER A 324 -14.54 6.64 -5.09
N VAL A 325 -15.48 7.42 -5.62
CA VAL A 325 -15.32 8.87 -5.82
C VAL A 325 -15.06 9.57 -4.49
N VAL A 326 -15.80 9.21 -3.44
CA VAL A 326 -15.62 9.76 -2.09
C VAL A 326 -14.20 9.48 -1.56
N ILE A 327 -13.68 8.27 -1.75
CA ILE A 327 -12.33 7.93 -1.28
C ILE A 327 -11.26 8.71 -2.05
N TRP A 328 -11.45 8.93 -3.35
CA TRP A 328 -10.54 9.78 -4.13
C TRP A 328 -10.58 11.23 -3.66
N PHE A 329 -11.74 11.77 -3.28
CA PHE A 329 -11.82 13.08 -2.63
C PHE A 329 -11.06 13.11 -1.30
N LEU A 330 -11.14 12.05 -0.49
CA LEU A 330 -10.37 11.92 0.75
C LEU A 330 -8.86 11.88 0.48
N VAL A 331 -8.42 11.21 -0.59
CA VAL A 331 -7.00 11.21 -1.02
C VAL A 331 -6.55 12.62 -1.40
N VAL A 332 -7.35 13.36 -2.17
CA VAL A 332 -7.04 14.76 -2.54
C VAL A 332 -6.98 15.67 -1.31
N HIS A 333 -7.94 15.50 -0.38
CA HIS A 333 -7.95 16.22 0.89
C HIS A 333 -6.70 15.91 1.73
N SER A 334 -6.31 14.64 1.83
CA SER A 334 -5.06 14.24 2.51
C SER A 334 -3.83 14.86 1.85
N ALA A 335 -3.72 14.81 0.52
CA ALA A 335 -2.60 15.41 -0.21
C ALA A 335 -2.49 16.91 0.05
N GLN A 336 -3.60 17.64 -0.06
CA GLN A 336 -3.67 19.07 0.22
C GLN A 336 -3.19 19.38 1.64
N ARG A 337 -3.58 18.57 2.63
CA ARG A 337 -3.20 18.76 4.02
C ARG A 337 -1.70 18.51 4.26
N GLU A 338 -1.16 17.43 3.72
CA GLU A 338 0.27 17.08 3.82
C GLU A 338 1.15 18.21 3.26
N ILE A 339 0.77 18.77 2.11
CA ILE A 339 1.47 19.90 1.48
C ILE A 339 1.33 21.16 2.33
N ARG A 340 0.10 21.51 2.73
CA ARG A 340 -0.16 22.76 3.46
C ARG A 340 0.56 22.79 4.81
N GLU A 341 0.54 21.68 5.53
CA GLU A 341 1.19 21.56 6.84
C GLU A 341 2.72 21.42 6.70
N ARG A 342 3.32 21.40 5.51
CA ARG A 342 4.77 21.16 5.30
C ARG A 342 5.21 19.81 5.84
N HIS A 343 4.40 18.77 5.68
CA HIS A 343 4.85 17.42 5.98
C HIS A 343 5.67 16.82 4.82
N HIS A 344 5.28 17.15 3.59
CA HIS A 344 5.96 16.78 2.35
C HIS A 344 5.84 17.91 1.33
N TYR A 345 6.70 17.93 0.31
CA TYR A 345 6.55 18.84 -0.81
C TYR A 345 5.37 18.42 -1.70
N SER A 346 4.86 19.36 -2.48
CA SER A 346 3.80 19.11 -3.46
C SER A 346 4.16 18.02 -4.47
N ALA A 347 5.42 18.02 -4.93
CA ALA A 347 5.96 17.00 -5.83
C ALA A 347 5.82 15.59 -5.23
N ASP A 348 6.17 15.42 -3.96
CA ASP A 348 6.16 14.11 -3.29
C ASP A 348 4.76 13.51 -3.22
N CYS A 349 3.75 14.36 -2.99
CA CYS A 349 2.36 13.93 -2.91
C CYS A 349 1.83 13.54 -4.31
N ILE A 350 2.18 14.31 -5.34
CA ILE A 350 1.76 14.05 -6.73
C ILE A 350 2.45 12.80 -7.28
N VAL A 351 3.77 12.66 -7.08
CA VAL A 351 4.53 11.49 -7.49
C VAL A 351 4.01 10.24 -6.79
N ALA A 352 3.69 10.31 -5.49
CA ALA A 352 3.09 9.19 -4.77
C ALA A 352 1.77 8.72 -5.40
N ILE A 353 0.93 9.65 -5.88
CA ILE A 353 -0.32 9.33 -6.59
C ILE A 353 -0.03 8.57 -7.89
N TYR A 354 0.88 9.09 -8.74
CA TYR A 354 1.22 8.43 -10.00
C TYR A 354 1.87 7.06 -9.81
N VAL A 355 2.87 6.99 -8.93
CA VAL A 355 3.60 5.75 -8.62
C VAL A 355 2.65 4.74 -7.99
N GLY A 356 1.78 5.16 -7.06
CA GLY A 356 0.78 4.27 -6.45
C GLY A 356 -0.17 3.65 -7.47
N MET A 357 -0.70 4.45 -8.39
CA MET A 357 -1.57 3.95 -9.47
C MET A 357 -0.81 3.01 -10.43
N LEU A 358 0.41 3.36 -10.80
CA LEU A 358 1.26 2.56 -11.69
C LEU A 358 1.58 1.20 -11.06
N LEU A 359 2.08 1.20 -9.82
CA LEU A 359 2.41 -0.02 -9.07
C LEU A 359 1.18 -0.90 -8.89
N TRP A 360 0.03 -0.32 -8.57
CA TRP A 360 -1.21 -1.08 -8.46
C TRP A 360 -1.58 -1.79 -9.77
N ARG A 361 -1.45 -1.10 -10.91
CA ARG A 361 -1.71 -1.70 -12.23
C ARG A 361 -0.68 -2.77 -12.60
N MET A 362 0.61 -2.50 -12.38
CA MET A 362 1.70 -3.43 -12.71
C MET A 362 1.62 -4.74 -11.92
N THR A 363 1.16 -4.67 -10.67
CA THR A 363 1.00 -5.85 -9.78
C THR A 363 -0.36 -6.53 -9.91
N GLY A 364 -1.19 -6.12 -10.87
CA GLY A 364 -2.50 -6.71 -11.12
C GLY A 364 -2.47 -8.22 -11.36
N PHE A 365 -1.35 -8.77 -11.85
CA PHE A 365 -1.18 -10.20 -12.06
C PHE A 365 -1.33 -11.05 -10.78
N LEU A 366 -0.99 -10.51 -9.60
CA LEU A 366 -1.10 -11.22 -8.31
C LEU A 366 -2.54 -11.54 -7.95
N TRP A 367 -3.49 -10.71 -8.39
CA TRP A 367 -4.91 -10.88 -8.16
C TRP A 367 -5.61 -11.53 -9.37
N SER A 368 -5.21 -11.15 -10.59
CA SER A 368 -5.82 -11.61 -11.84
C SER A 368 -5.51 -13.07 -12.19
N ALA A 369 -4.51 -13.72 -11.59
CA ALA A 369 -4.15 -15.12 -11.90
C ALA A 369 -5.33 -16.12 -11.81
N ARG A 370 -6.38 -15.80 -11.03
CA ARG A 370 -7.63 -16.59 -11.00
C ARG A 370 -8.55 -16.28 -12.18
N GLU A 371 -8.65 -15.03 -12.61
CA GLU A 371 -9.45 -14.59 -13.75
C GLU A 371 -8.82 -14.98 -15.09
N THR A 372 -7.49 -14.92 -15.22
CA THR A 372 -6.78 -15.40 -16.41
C THR A 372 -6.92 -16.91 -16.58
N ASN A 373 -6.80 -17.69 -15.50
CA ASN A 373 -7.05 -19.13 -15.56
C ASN A 373 -8.52 -19.46 -15.87
N ARG A 374 -9.47 -18.69 -15.34
CA ARG A 374 -10.90 -18.85 -15.67
C ARG A 374 -11.20 -18.49 -17.11
N SER A 375 -10.67 -17.38 -17.61
CA SER A 375 -10.85 -16.93 -18.99
C SER A 375 -10.20 -17.90 -19.98
N ARG A 376 -9.01 -18.42 -19.65
CA ARG A 376 -8.33 -19.45 -20.43
C ARG A 376 -9.08 -20.78 -20.42
N ARG A 377 -9.69 -21.14 -19.27
CA ARG A 377 -10.59 -22.31 -19.18
C ARG A 377 -11.85 -22.12 -20.03
N ILE A 378 -12.49 -20.96 -19.97
CA ILE A 378 -13.67 -20.65 -20.80
C ILE A 378 -13.31 -20.68 -22.28
N ALA A 379 -12.20 -20.06 -22.68
CA ALA A 379 -11.73 -20.10 -24.06
C ALA A 379 -11.44 -21.55 -24.53
N LYS A 380 -10.81 -22.37 -23.69
CA LYS A 380 -10.62 -23.80 -23.99
C LYS A 380 -11.95 -24.56 -24.05
N LEU A 381 -12.92 -24.24 -23.19
CA LEU A 381 -14.25 -24.85 -23.21
C LEU A 381 -15.00 -24.48 -24.50
N ASP A 382 -14.92 -23.22 -24.93
CA ASP A 382 -15.50 -22.74 -26.19
C ASP A 382 -14.84 -23.41 -27.40
N GLU A 383 -13.51 -23.60 -27.36
CA GLU A 383 -12.76 -24.33 -28.39
C GLU A 383 -13.18 -25.81 -28.46
N VAL A 384 -13.25 -26.49 -27.31
CA VAL A 384 -13.73 -27.87 -27.23
C VAL A 384 -15.20 -27.98 -27.67
N HIS A 385 -16.05 -27.02 -27.30
CA HIS A 385 -17.44 -26.99 -27.71
C HIS A 385 -17.59 -26.83 -29.23
N ASN A 386 -16.81 -25.91 -29.83
CA ASN A 386 -16.80 -25.75 -31.29
C ASN A 386 -16.29 -26.99 -32.01
N ARG A 387 -15.24 -27.65 -31.49
CA ARG A 387 -14.74 -28.92 -32.05
C ARG A 387 -15.78 -30.02 -31.95
N LEU A 388 -16.41 -30.18 -30.78
CA LEU A 388 -17.47 -31.16 -30.57
C LEU A 388 -18.66 -30.95 -31.51
N PHE A 389 -19.05 -29.69 -31.74
CA PHE A 389 -20.13 -29.34 -32.67
C PHE A 389 -19.78 -29.69 -34.13
N HIS A 390 -18.52 -29.47 -34.53
CA HIS A 390 -18.02 -29.87 -35.85
C HIS A 390 -17.96 -31.39 -36.01
N SER A 391 -17.36 -32.12 -35.06
CA SER A 391 -17.25 -33.59 -35.12
C SER A 391 -18.62 -34.28 -35.06
N ALA A 392 -19.59 -33.71 -34.34
CA ALA A 392 -20.97 -34.20 -34.33
C ALA A 392 -21.67 -34.00 -35.68
N LYS A 393 -21.35 -32.91 -36.40
CA LYS A 393 -21.87 -32.66 -37.75
C LYS A 393 -21.27 -33.61 -38.79
N ASP A 394 -20.00 -33.97 -38.61
CA ASP A 394 -19.24 -34.83 -39.52
C ASP A 394 -19.34 -36.33 -39.15
N SER A 395 -20.13 -36.68 -38.12
CA SER A 395 -20.35 -38.05 -37.62
C SER A 395 -19.07 -38.78 -37.16
N ASP A 396 -18.06 -38.05 -36.70
CA ASP A 396 -16.82 -38.64 -36.17
C ASP A 396 -16.97 -39.03 -34.69
N ILE A 397 -17.40 -40.26 -34.46
CA ILE A 397 -17.64 -40.84 -33.13
C ILE A 397 -16.32 -40.97 -32.32
N ILE A 398 -15.17 -41.13 -32.99
CA ILE A 398 -13.87 -41.31 -32.33
C ILE A 398 -13.39 -39.99 -31.74
N GLU A 399 -13.52 -38.90 -32.50
CA GLU A 399 -13.17 -37.56 -32.01
C GLU A 399 -14.11 -37.08 -30.89
N ILE A 400 -15.39 -37.41 -30.96
CA ILE A 400 -16.34 -37.10 -29.88
C ILE A 400 -15.92 -37.80 -28.58
N ARG A 401 -15.53 -39.07 -28.65
CA ARG A 401 -15.12 -39.85 -27.47
C ARG A 401 -13.80 -39.34 -26.86
N SER A 402 -12.87 -38.88 -27.68
CA SER A 402 -11.61 -38.30 -27.21
C SER A 402 -11.79 -36.91 -26.60
N LEU A 403 -12.66 -36.07 -27.17
CA LEU A 403 -12.99 -34.75 -26.60
C LEU A 403 -13.74 -34.89 -25.27
N LEU A 404 -14.64 -35.86 -25.15
CA LEU A 404 -15.32 -36.17 -23.88
C LEU A 404 -14.34 -36.64 -22.80
N SER A 405 -13.36 -37.49 -23.14
CA SER A 405 -12.34 -37.93 -22.19
C SER A 405 -11.35 -36.82 -21.81
N GLU A 406 -11.04 -35.89 -22.74
CA GLU A 406 -10.26 -34.69 -22.44
C GLU A 406 -11.02 -33.76 -21.47
N VAL A 407 -12.33 -33.58 -21.65
CA VAL A 407 -13.17 -32.80 -20.73
C VAL A 407 -13.30 -33.49 -19.37
N GLU A 408 -13.45 -34.81 -19.35
CA GLU A 408 -13.54 -35.58 -18.11
C GLU A 408 -12.22 -35.56 -17.32
N SER A 409 -11.09 -35.70 -18.01
CA SER A 409 -9.75 -35.60 -17.41
C SER A 409 -9.37 -34.16 -17.00
N ALA A 410 -9.79 -33.14 -17.76
CA ALA A 410 -9.65 -31.74 -17.36
C ALA A 410 -10.62 -31.32 -16.24
N GLY A 411 -11.76 -32.02 -16.14
CA GLY A 411 -12.78 -31.90 -15.11
C GLY A 411 -12.44 -32.63 -13.81
N GLN A 412 -11.51 -33.59 -13.83
CA GLN A 412 -10.83 -34.06 -12.63
C GLN A 412 -9.96 -32.91 -12.07
N GLU A 413 -10.60 -32.04 -11.29
CA GLU A 413 -9.92 -30.96 -10.57
C GLU A 413 -8.76 -31.53 -9.74
N LYS A 414 -7.63 -30.80 -9.70
CA LYS A 414 -6.59 -30.98 -8.68
C LYS A 414 -7.30 -31.19 -7.33
N LYS A 415 -7.16 -32.39 -6.74
CA LYS A 415 -7.78 -32.78 -5.47
C LYS A 415 -7.86 -31.58 -4.53
N GLY A 416 -9.08 -31.12 -4.27
CA GLY A 416 -9.33 -30.06 -3.30
C GLY A 416 -8.74 -30.44 -1.94
N PHE A 417 -8.44 -29.45 -1.11
CA PHE A 417 -7.96 -29.73 0.24
C PHE A 417 -8.99 -30.57 1.02
N SER A 418 -8.50 -31.48 1.86
CA SER A 418 -9.37 -32.26 2.75
C SER A 418 -10.23 -31.33 3.61
N GLN A 419 -11.50 -31.68 3.83
CA GLN A 419 -12.41 -30.86 4.64
C GLN A 419 -11.86 -30.58 6.04
N ARG A 420 -11.12 -31.54 6.65
CA ARG A 420 -10.46 -31.32 7.95
C ARG A 420 -9.45 -30.17 7.92
N ILE A 421 -8.70 -30.04 6.82
CA ILE A 421 -7.72 -28.96 6.64
C ILE A 421 -8.43 -27.62 6.48
N ILE A 422 -9.54 -27.60 5.73
CA ILE A 422 -10.35 -26.39 5.52
C ILE A 422 -10.96 -25.91 6.84
N PHE A 423 -11.55 -26.82 7.63
CA PHE A 423 -12.12 -26.50 8.93
C PHE A 423 -11.05 -26.06 9.94
N SER A 424 -9.90 -26.75 9.99
CA SER A 424 -8.77 -26.37 10.85
C SER A 424 -8.23 -24.98 10.49
N PHE A 425 -8.06 -24.68 9.20
CA PHE A 425 -7.63 -23.37 8.72
C PHE A 425 -8.65 -22.28 9.05
N ALA A 426 -9.94 -22.55 8.86
CA ALA A 426 -11.01 -21.63 9.22
C ALA A 426 -11.00 -21.32 10.72
N ALA A 427 -10.93 -22.35 11.57
CA ALA A 427 -10.87 -22.20 13.02
C ALA A 427 -9.62 -21.42 13.46
N ALA A 428 -8.43 -21.77 12.94
CA ALA A 428 -7.19 -21.06 13.23
C ALA A 428 -7.25 -19.59 12.81
N THR A 429 -7.83 -19.29 11.64
CA THR A 429 -7.97 -17.93 11.14
C THR A 429 -8.93 -17.11 12.00
N ILE A 430 -10.05 -17.70 12.45
CA ILE A 430 -11.01 -17.03 13.35
C ILE A 430 -10.36 -16.72 14.70
N VAL A 431 -9.69 -17.71 15.30
CA VAL A 431 -8.98 -17.52 16.58
C VAL A 431 -7.90 -16.44 16.43
N PHE A 432 -7.13 -16.49 15.34
CA PHE A 432 -6.11 -15.50 15.05
C PHE A 432 -6.69 -14.08 14.91
N ILE A 433 -7.80 -13.91 14.19
CA ILE A 433 -8.49 -12.63 14.04
C ILE A 433 -8.99 -12.12 15.39
N LEU A 434 -9.66 -12.96 16.18
CA LEU A 434 -10.20 -12.56 17.49
C LEU A 434 -9.07 -12.20 18.47
N LEU A 435 -7.98 -12.96 18.47
CA LEU A 435 -6.80 -12.66 19.27
C LEU A 435 -6.17 -11.33 18.85
N PHE A 436 -6.03 -11.06 17.55
CA PHE A 436 -5.48 -9.80 17.07
C PHE A 436 -6.36 -8.60 17.39
N VAL A 437 -7.69 -8.76 17.33
CA VAL A 437 -8.64 -7.72 17.74
C VAL A 437 -8.49 -7.47 19.24
N LEU A 438 -8.43 -8.51 20.08
CA LEU A 438 -8.17 -8.37 21.51
C LEU A 438 -6.83 -7.68 21.78
N LEU A 439 -5.76 -8.09 21.10
CA LEU A 439 -4.44 -7.47 21.21
C LEU A 439 -4.47 -6.01 20.77
N ALA A 440 -5.18 -5.69 19.68
CA ALA A 440 -5.34 -4.32 19.24
C ALA A 440 -6.08 -3.50 20.29
N PHE A 441 -7.13 -4.03 20.92
CA PHE A 441 -7.83 -3.34 21.99
C PHE A 441 -6.98 -3.12 23.24
N THR A 442 -6.20 -4.12 23.66
CA THR A 442 -5.37 -4.01 24.86
C THR A 442 -4.15 -3.14 24.62
N LEU A 443 -3.51 -3.22 23.45
CA LEU A 443 -2.29 -2.49 23.14
C LEU A 443 -2.53 -1.07 22.60
N THR A 444 -3.70 -0.78 22.00
CA THR A 444 -4.03 0.58 21.50
C THR A 444 -4.89 1.40 22.46
N ASN A 445 -5.17 0.88 23.66
CA ASN A 445 -5.91 1.62 24.68
C ASN A 445 -5.12 2.85 25.19
N ASP A 446 -3.78 2.80 25.12
CA ASP A 446 -2.89 3.90 25.53
C ASP A 446 -2.39 4.77 24.37
N GLY A 447 -2.93 4.60 23.15
CA GLY A 447 -2.59 5.42 21.97
C GLY A 447 -1.96 4.64 20.84
#